data_AF-A0A350SPQ8-F1
#
_entry.id   AF-A0A350SPQ8-F1
#
_cell.length_a   1.000
_cell.length_b   1.000
_cell.length_c   1.000
_cell.angle_alpha   90.00
_cell.angle_beta   90.00
_cell.angle_gamma   90.00
#
_symmetry.space_group_name_H-M   'P 1'
#
loop_
_entity.id
_entity.type
_entity.pdbx_description
1 polymer ?
#
loop_
_entity_poly.entity_id
_entity_poly.type
_entity_poly.pdbx_seq_one_letter_code
_entity_poly.pdbx_strand_id
1 'polypeptide(L)'
;MKKILLGFALALGLSASALAAGGFGVPIEKAPNRTNDVAALQNGAKIFVNYCLSCHSAAFMRYNRLRDIGLTDKQIAENLTFATDKIGDTMKASIDPRQAKEWFGANPPDLTVIARSRSGAGYSGADYLYTLLRSYYRDETKPTGWNNLVFPNIGMPHPLWELQGERKPIMEKVTSHGHEVDVLKGWEQGKAGTLSAAEYDQNVGDLVAYLQWMGEPAQNTRVRLGVWVMLFLALFTVVAWRLNASFWKDVK
;
A
#
# COMPACT_ATOMS: atom_id res chain seq x y z
N MET A 1 40.07 -0.17 -17.20
CA MET A 1 38.90 0.71 -17.40
C MET A 1 37.82 0.09 -18.30
N LYS A 2 38.12 -0.33 -19.55
CA LYS A 2 37.13 -0.96 -20.45
C LYS A 2 36.38 -2.18 -19.87
N LYS A 3 37.07 -3.07 -19.13
CA LYS A 3 36.45 -4.27 -18.51
C LYS A 3 35.53 -3.95 -17.33
N ILE A 4 35.79 -2.86 -16.60
CA ILE A 4 34.96 -2.39 -15.48
C ILE A 4 33.72 -1.67 -16.02
N LEU A 5 33.88 -0.87 -17.07
CA LEU A 5 32.77 -0.23 -17.78
C LEU A 5 31.84 -1.27 -18.43
N LEU A 6 32.40 -2.36 -19.00
CA LEU A 6 31.61 -3.48 -19.49
C LEU A 6 30.84 -4.19 -18.36
N GLY A 7 31.45 -4.36 -17.19
CA GLY A 7 30.80 -4.95 -16.02
C GLY A 7 29.64 -4.11 -15.49
N PHE A 8 29.81 -2.78 -15.41
CA PHE A 8 28.73 -1.86 -15.06
C PHE A 8 27.62 -1.84 -16.11
N ALA A 9 27.95 -1.85 -17.40
CA ALA A 9 26.96 -1.91 -18.48
C ALA A 9 26.18 -3.23 -18.50
N LEU A 10 26.82 -4.35 -18.17
CA LEU A 10 26.17 -5.66 -18.07
C LEU A 10 25.24 -5.73 -16.85
N ALA A 11 25.64 -5.12 -15.72
CA ALA A 11 24.80 -5.02 -14.53
C ALA A 11 23.56 -4.11 -14.75
N LEU A 12 23.70 -3.04 -15.55
CA LEU A 12 22.58 -2.19 -15.98
C LEU A 12 21.67 -2.84 -17.04
N GLY A 13 22.22 -3.75 -17.86
CA GLY A 13 21.46 -4.49 -18.87
C GLY A 13 20.53 -5.57 -18.30
N LEU A 14 20.88 -6.14 -17.15
CA LEU A 14 20.09 -7.18 -16.46
C LEU A 14 18.87 -6.64 -15.70
N SER A 15 18.74 -5.32 -15.52
CA SER A 15 17.56 -4.69 -14.90
C SER A 15 16.37 -4.48 -15.84
N ALA A 16 16.50 -4.79 -17.13
CA ALA A 16 15.39 -4.75 -18.09
C ALA A 16 14.59 -6.07 -18.06
N SER A 17 14.06 -6.43 -16.89
CA SER A 17 13.04 -7.49 -16.83
C SER A 17 11.73 -6.91 -17.35
N ALA A 18 11.27 -7.41 -18.49
CA ALA A 18 9.94 -7.11 -19.01
C ALA A 18 8.88 -7.42 -17.94
N LEU A 19 8.17 -6.39 -17.50
CA LEU A 19 7.10 -6.49 -16.52
C LEU A 19 5.84 -7.01 -17.23
N ALA A 20 5.63 -8.32 -17.13
CA ALA A 20 4.35 -8.92 -17.50
C ALA A 20 3.24 -8.32 -16.63
N ALA A 21 2.13 -7.93 -17.27
CA ALA A 21 0.93 -7.42 -16.63
C ALA A 21 0.45 -8.40 -15.53
N GLY A 22 0.39 -7.92 -14.29
CA GLY A 22 -0.21 -8.69 -13.19
C GLY A 22 -1.66 -9.02 -13.55
N GLY A 23 -2.08 -10.27 -13.30
CA GLY A 23 -3.41 -10.82 -13.63
C GLY A 23 -4.56 -10.23 -12.83
N PHE A 24 -4.58 -8.91 -12.64
CA PHE A 24 -5.66 -8.16 -12.02
C PHE A 24 -6.66 -7.72 -13.10
N GLY A 25 -7.94 -7.61 -12.74
CA GLY A 25 -8.98 -7.12 -13.65
C GLY A 25 -8.86 -5.63 -14.02
N VAL A 26 -7.87 -4.92 -13.45
CA VAL A 26 -7.50 -3.54 -13.76
C VAL A 26 -6.00 -3.33 -13.60
N PRO A 27 -5.41 -2.36 -14.34
CA PRO A 27 -4.04 -1.92 -14.09
C PRO A 27 -3.86 -1.43 -12.65
N ILE A 28 -2.75 -1.81 -12.02
CA ILE A 28 -2.39 -1.31 -10.68
C ILE A 28 -1.93 0.14 -10.79
N GLU A 29 -2.64 1.04 -10.12
CA GLU A 29 -2.32 2.47 -10.06
C GLU A 29 -1.31 2.77 -8.96
N LYS A 30 -0.47 3.78 -9.19
CA LYS A 30 0.54 4.22 -8.21
C LYS A 30 -0.13 4.97 -7.06
N ALA A 31 0.13 4.52 -5.83
CA ALA A 31 -0.32 5.24 -4.66
C ALA A 31 0.46 6.56 -4.50
N PRO A 32 -0.18 7.66 -4.06
CA PRO A 32 0.53 8.89 -3.72
C PRO A 32 1.58 8.63 -2.63
N ASN A 33 2.84 9.03 -2.87
CA ASN A 33 3.90 8.87 -1.89
C ASN A 33 3.80 9.92 -0.78
N ARG A 34 3.10 9.58 0.31
CA ARG A 34 2.79 10.49 1.43
C ARG A 34 3.29 10.00 2.79
N THR A 35 4.22 9.05 2.82
CA THR A 35 4.77 8.52 4.09
C THR A 35 5.57 9.56 4.89
N ASN A 36 5.85 10.74 4.33
CA ASN A 36 6.50 11.87 5.02
C ASN A 36 5.53 13.04 5.29
N ASP A 37 4.28 12.93 4.87
CA ASP A 37 3.27 13.97 5.07
C ASP A 37 2.50 13.69 6.36
N VAL A 38 2.83 14.42 7.41
CA VAL A 38 2.23 14.23 8.74
C VAL A 38 0.71 14.43 8.72
N ALA A 39 0.20 15.39 7.94
CA ALA A 39 -1.24 15.65 7.86
C ALA A 39 -1.95 14.48 7.18
N ALA A 40 -1.38 13.95 6.09
CA ALA A 40 -1.90 12.76 5.41
C ALA A 40 -1.89 11.53 6.34
N LEU A 41 -0.82 11.33 7.11
CA LEU A 41 -0.73 10.21 8.06
C LEU A 41 -1.77 10.33 9.19
N GLN A 42 -2.02 11.53 9.70
CA GLN A 42 -3.05 11.78 10.72
C GLN A 42 -4.45 11.53 10.16
N ASN A 43 -4.74 12.01 8.95
CA ASN A 43 -6.02 11.75 8.28
C ASN A 43 -6.20 10.25 8.00
N GLY A 44 -5.16 9.56 7.51
CA GLY A 44 -5.16 8.13 7.28
C GLY A 44 -5.40 7.32 8.57
N ALA A 45 -4.78 7.72 9.69
CA ALA A 45 -5.03 7.10 11.00
C ALA A 45 -6.50 7.27 11.44
N LYS A 46 -7.07 8.46 11.25
CA LYS A 46 -8.49 8.72 11.50
C LYS A 46 -9.37 7.80 10.65
N ILE A 47 -9.13 7.71 9.33
CA ILE A 47 -9.93 6.85 8.44
C ILE A 47 -9.80 5.39 8.86
N PHE A 48 -8.59 4.91 9.15
CA PHE A 48 -8.36 3.53 9.59
C PHE A 48 -9.17 3.19 10.85
N VAL A 49 -9.10 4.04 11.88
CA VAL A 49 -9.81 3.80 13.13
C VAL A 49 -11.32 3.83 12.95
N ASN A 50 -11.84 4.75 12.14
CA ASN A 50 -13.30 4.92 11.97
C ASN A 50 -13.93 3.88 11.03
N TYR A 51 -13.21 3.40 10.01
CA TYR A 51 -13.78 2.54 8.97
C TYR A 51 -13.19 1.14 8.88
N CYS A 52 -12.00 0.91 9.42
CA CYS A 52 -11.29 -0.37 9.26
C CYS A 52 -11.20 -1.15 10.57
N LEU A 53 -10.93 -0.46 11.69
CA LEU A 53 -10.59 -1.09 12.96
C LEU A 53 -11.69 -1.98 13.56
N SER A 54 -12.97 -1.75 13.20
CA SER A 54 -14.07 -2.61 13.65
C SER A 54 -13.93 -4.06 13.16
N CYS A 55 -13.37 -4.26 11.96
CA CYS A 55 -13.17 -5.58 11.35
C CYS A 55 -11.70 -6.01 11.35
N HIS A 56 -10.78 -5.07 11.17
CA HIS A 56 -9.36 -5.33 10.96
C HIS A 56 -8.52 -4.86 12.15
N SER A 57 -7.75 -5.77 12.73
CA SER A 57 -6.78 -5.38 13.76
C SER A 57 -5.54 -4.72 13.14
N ALA A 58 -4.86 -3.90 13.94
CA ALA A 58 -3.44 -3.61 13.79
C ALA A 58 -2.72 -4.05 15.08
N ALA A 59 -2.65 -5.37 15.29
CA ALA A 59 -2.26 -6.00 16.54
C ALA A 59 -0.82 -5.71 16.97
N PHE A 60 0.06 -5.29 16.05
CA PHE A 60 1.45 -4.89 16.38
C PHE A 60 1.64 -3.37 16.44
N MET A 61 0.55 -2.59 16.32
CA MET A 61 0.55 -1.14 16.43
C MET A 61 -0.11 -0.70 17.73
N ARG A 62 0.61 0.08 18.55
CA ARG A 62 0.04 0.71 19.75
C ARG A 62 -0.45 2.12 19.44
N TYR A 63 -1.53 2.54 20.09
CA TYR A 63 -2.07 3.88 19.90
C TYR A 63 -1.06 4.99 20.20
N ASN A 64 -0.23 4.83 21.25
CA ASN A 64 0.79 5.81 21.62
C ASN A 64 1.90 6.01 20.57
N ARG A 65 2.06 5.11 19.59
CA ARG A 65 2.99 5.29 18.47
C ARG A 65 2.52 6.36 17.50
N LEU A 66 1.24 6.76 17.57
CA LEU A 66 0.73 7.88 16.78
C LEU A 66 1.36 9.24 17.16
N ARG A 67 2.11 9.31 18.27
CA ARG A 67 3.00 10.46 18.56
C ARG A 67 4.05 10.67 17.48
N ASP A 68 4.51 9.60 16.84
CA ASP A 68 5.50 9.69 15.76
C ASP A 68 4.95 10.44 14.54
N ILE A 69 3.62 10.52 14.40
CA ILE A 69 2.93 11.33 13.39
C ILE A 69 2.33 12.61 14.00
N GLY A 70 2.90 13.09 15.11
CA GLY A 70 2.58 14.39 15.69
C GLY A 70 1.27 14.48 16.48
N LEU A 71 0.59 13.36 16.77
CA LEU A 71 -0.59 13.38 17.63
C LEU A 71 -0.22 13.41 19.11
N THR A 72 -0.94 14.21 19.88
CA THR A 72 -0.81 14.26 21.35
C THR A 72 -1.58 13.11 22.01
N ASP A 73 -1.21 12.74 23.24
CA ASP A 73 -1.93 11.71 24.02
C ASP A 73 -3.41 12.04 24.20
N LYS A 74 -3.72 13.32 24.38
CA LYS A 74 -5.09 13.82 24.48
C LYS A 74 -5.86 13.57 23.17
N GLN A 75 -5.30 13.96 22.03
CA GLN A 75 -5.93 13.74 20.73
C GLN A 75 -6.16 12.26 20.44
N ILE A 76 -5.19 11.40 20.81
CA ILE A 76 -5.29 9.94 20.62
C ILE A 76 -6.42 9.38 21.50
N ALA A 77 -6.42 9.70 22.79
CA ALA A 77 -7.41 9.19 23.73
C ALA A 77 -8.84 9.67 23.43
N GLU A 78 -9.00 10.93 23.02
CA GLU A 78 -10.33 11.50 22.78
C GLU A 78 -10.92 11.08 21.42
N ASN A 79 -10.10 10.78 20.41
CA ASN A 79 -10.58 10.64 19.03
C ASN A 79 -10.28 9.29 18.37
N LEU A 80 -9.43 8.44 18.95
CA LEU A 80 -8.94 7.23 18.25
C LEU A 80 -9.07 5.94 19.06
N THR A 81 -9.18 6.00 20.39
CA THR A 81 -9.28 4.81 21.25
C THR A 81 -10.72 4.37 21.47
N PHE A 82 -11.49 4.13 20.40
CA PHE A 82 -12.88 3.65 20.53
C PHE A 82 -13.00 2.20 21.03
N ALA A 83 -11.91 1.43 20.95
CA ALA A 83 -11.86 0.02 21.31
C ALA A 83 -11.08 -0.27 22.62
N THR A 84 -10.56 0.75 23.30
CA THR A 84 -9.79 0.61 24.56
C THR A 84 -9.76 1.91 25.35
N ASP A 85 -9.56 1.83 26.67
CA ASP A 85 -9.37 3.00 27.53
C ASP A 85 -7.89 3.43 27.64
N LYS A 86 -6.96 2.69 27.02
CA LYS A 86 -5.52 2.89 27.20
C LYS A 86 -4.80 3.13 25.88
N ILE A 87 -4.16 4.29 25.76
CA ILE A 87 -3.27 4.61 24.62
C ILE A 87 -2.05 3.66 24.52
N GLY A 88 -1.71 2.95 25.59
CA GLY A 88 -0.62 1.97 25.60
C GLY A 88 -0.96 0.63 24.95
N ASP A 89 -2.25 0.37 24.71
CA ASP A 89 -2.74 -0.87 24.14
C ASP A 89 -2.57 -0.91 22.63
N THR A 90 -2.70 -2.10 22.07
CA THR A 90 -2.70 -2.31 20.62
C THR A 90 -4.09 -2.15 20.01
N MET A 91 -4.14 -1.85 18.73
CA MET A 91 -5.39 -1.70 17.98
C MET A 91 -5.95 -3.08 17.65
N LYS A 92 -6.85 -3.60 18.48
CA LYS A 92 -7.54 -4.87 18.24
C LYS A 92 -8.97 -4.63 17.79
N ALA A 93 -9.36 -5.33 16.74
CA ALA A 93 -10.74 -5.34 16.28
C ALA A 93 -11.65 -6.06 17.28
N SER A 94 -12.88 -5.57 17.42
CA SER A 94 -13.88 -6.14 18.32
C SER A 94 -14.63 -7.33 17.71
N ILE A 95 -14.49 -7.57 16.41
CA ILE A 95 -15.18 -8.67 15.72
C ILE A 95 -14.70 -10.04 16.20
N ASP A 96 -15.64 -10.94 16.50
CA ASP A 96 -15.31 -12.33 16.85
C ASP A 96 -14.84 -13.09 15.60
N PRO A 97 -13.69 -13.81 15.64
CA PRO A 97 -13.17 -14.53 14.47
C PRO A 97 -14.11 -15.61 13.92
N ARG A 98 -14.92 -16.28 14.75
CA ARG A 98 -15.84 -17.31 14.25
C ARG A 98 -16.98 -16.66 13.46
N GLN A 99 -17.54 -15.58 14.01
CA GLN A 99 -18.57 -14.78 13.32
C GLN A 99 -18.01 -14.17 12.02
N ALA A 100 -16.79 -13.63 12.05
CA ALA A 100 -16.18 -13.06 10.86
C ALA A 100 -16.01 -14.08 9.73
N LYS A 101 -15.56 -15.30 10.06
CA LYS A 101 -15.47 -16.40 9.09
C LYS A 101 -16.84 -16.82 8.55
N GLU A 102 -17.86 -16.87 9.41
CA GLU A 102 -19.22 -17.23 9.00
C GLU A 102 -19.84 -16.18 8.06
N TRP A 103 -19.65 -14.89 8.36
CA TRP A 103 -20.23 -13.79 7.59
C TRP A 103 -19.48 -13.46 6.29
N PHE A 104 -18.14 -13.53 6.31
CA PHE A 104 -17.29 -13.09 5.18
C PHE A 104 -16.54 -14.23 4.49
N GLY A 105 -16.73 -15.47 4.93
CA GLY A 105 -16.04 -16.67 4.43
C GLY A 105 -14.60 -16.84 4.94
N ALA A 106 -13.99 -15.78 5.48
CA ALA A 106 -12.66 -15.80 6.05
C ALA A 106 -12.50 -14.72 7.13
N ASN A 107 -11.50 -14.88 8.00
CA ASN A 107 -11.16 -13.85 8.97
C ASN A 107 -10.52 -12.64 8.28
N PRO A 108 -10.95 -11.41 8.60
CA PRO A 108 -10.27 -10.21 8.16
C PRO A 108 -8.78 -10.27 8.54
N PRO A 109 -7.86 -10.02 7.59
CA PRO A 109 -6.44 -10.01 7.90
C PRO A 109 -6.08 -8.87 8.85
N ASP A 110 -5.06 -9.10 9.68
CA ASP A 110 -4.40 -8.03 10.41
C ASP A 110 -3.72 -7.07 9.43
N LEU A 111 -3.93 -5.77 9.62
CA LEU A 111 -3.46 -4.74 8.70
C LEU A 111 -2.12 -4.13 9.10
N THR A 112 -1.50 -4.55 10.22
CA THR A 112 -0.28 -3.90 10.72
C THR A 112 0.84 -3.87 9.67
N VAL A 113 1.01 -4.94 8.91
CA VAL A 113 2.06 -5.06 7.87
C VAL A 113 1.49 -5.31 6.47
N ILE A 114 0.21 -5.00 6.25
CA ILE A 114 -0.49 -5.36 5.01
C ILE A 114 0.16 -4.76 3.75
N ALA A 115 0.60 -3.50 3.83
CA ALA A 115 1.27 -2.80 2.74
C ALA A 115 2.61 -3.45 2.34
N ARG A 116 3.24 -4.22 3.23
CA ARG A 116 4.43 -5.03 2.90
C ARG A 116 4.04 -6.39 2.35
N SER A 117 3.03 -7.03 2.92
CA SER A 117 2.58 -8.38 2.53
C SER A 117 1.91 -8.45 1.14
N ARG A 118 1.54 -7.30 0.57
CA ARG A 118 0.84 -7.21 -0.72
C ARG A 118 1.69 -6.63 -1.85
N SER A 119 2.99 -6.45 -1.65
CA SER A 119 3.89 -6.12 -2.75
C SER A 119 4.05 -7.29 -3.71
N GLY A 120 4.15 -7.01 -5.01
CA GLY A 120 4.39 -8.04 -6.03
C GLY A 120 5.31 -7.54 -7.15
N ALA A 121 5.45 -8.36 -8.19
CA ALA A 121 6.24 -7.97 -9.36
C ALA A 121 5.59 -6.75 -10.06
N GLY A 122 6.29 -5.61 -10.06
CA GLY A 122 5.86 -4.39 -10.76
C GLY A 122 5.06 -3.38 -9.94
N TYR A 123 4.66 -3.70 -8.71
CA TYR A 123 3.87 -2.81 -7.87
C TYR A 123 4.21 -2.94 -6.39
N SER A 124 4.14 -1.83 -5.66
CA SER A 124 4.25 -1.84 -4.21
C SER A 124 2.94 -2.32 -3.57
N GLY A 125 2.98 -2.79 -2.32
CA GLY A 125 1.72 -3.13 -1.65
C GLY A 125 0.85 -1.90 -1.36
N ALA A 126 1.43 -0.70 -1.30
CA ALA A 126 0.67 0.55 -1.27
C ALA A 126 -0.12 0.74 -2.57
N ASP A 127 0.51 0.52 -3.74
CA ASP A 127 -0.15 0.58 -5.05
C ASP A 127 -1.32 -0.40 -5.13
N TYR A 128 -1.12 -1.63 -4.64
CA TYR A 128 -2.18 -2.65 -4.56
C TYR A 128 -3.35 -2.19 -3.69
N LEU A 129 -3.09 -1.70 -2.47
CA LEU A 129 -4.14 -1.27 -1.55
C LEU A 129 -4.90 -0.04 -2.05
N TYR A 130 -4.19 0.91 -2.66
CA TYR A 130 -4.77 2.10 -3.25
C TYR A 130 -5.72 1.74 -4.39
N THR A 131 -5.27 0.87 -5.30
CA THR A 131 -6.10 0.39 -6.41
C THR A 131 -7.26 -0.47 -5.92
N LEU A 132 -7.05 -1.35 -4.93
CA LEU A 132 -8.09 -2.18 -4.31
C LEU A 132 -9.22 -1.32 -3.76
N LEU A 133 -8.92 -0.32 -2.93
CA LEU A 133 -9.93 0.53 -2.31
C LEU A 133 -10.64 1.45 -3.30
N ARG A 134 -10.01 1.75 -4.44
CA ARG A 134 -10.58 2.54 -5.55
C ARG A 134 -11.20 1.71 -6.67
N SER A 135 -11.35 0.40 -6.51
CA SER A 135 -11.94 -0.47 -7.54
C SER A 135 -13.12 -1.31 -7.04
N TYR A 136 -13.70 -0.92 -5.91
CA TYR A 136 -15.00 -1.43 -5.46
C TYR A 136 -16.13 -0.96 -6.37
N TYR A 137 -17.10 -1.85 -6.59
CA TYR A 137 -18.31 -1.57 -7.36
C TYR A 137 -19.50 -2.38 -6.85
N ARG A 138 -20.71 -1.89 -7.16
CA ARG A 138 -21.96 -2.52 -6.75
C ARG A 138 -22.21 -3.78 -7.58
N ASP A 139 -22.43 -4.90 -6.92
CA ASP A 139 -22.71 -6.20 -7.54
C ASP A 139 -23.70 -6.97 -6.67
N GLU A 140 -24.98 -6.91 -7.05
CA GLU A 140 -26.08 -7.54 -6.30
C GLU A 140 -26.05 -9.06 -6.36
N THR A 141 -25.22 -9.65 -7.23
CA THR A 141 -25.02 -11.11 -7.26
C THR A 141 -24.13 -11.59 -6.12
N LYS A 142 -23.45 -10.68 -5.40
CA LYS A 142 -22.59 -11.02 -4.27
C LYS A 142 -23.33 -10.91 -2.94
N PRO A 143 -23.01 -11.76 -1.94
CA PRO A 143 -23.64 -11.69 -0.63
C PRO A 143 -23.53 -10.33 0.06
N THR A 144 -22.42 -9.62 -0.13
CA THR A 144 -22.20 -8.28 0.43
C THR A 144 -22.81 -7.17 -0.42
N GLY A 145 -23.29 -7.48 -1.63
CA GLY A 145 -23.70 -6.51 -2.64
C GLY A 145 -22.53 -5.73 -3.27
N TRP A 146 -21.28 -6.13 -3.00
CA TRP A 146 -20.07 -5.46 -3.49
C TRP A 146 -19.09 -6.45 -4.10
N ASN A 147 -18.37 -6.01 -5.12
CA ASN A 147 -17.29 -6.76 -5.74
C ASN A 147 -16.14 -5.80 -6.06
N ASN A 148 -15.02 -6.33 -6.56
CA ASN A 148 -13.80 -5.58 -6.77
C ASN A 148 -13.04 -6.04 -8.02
N LEU A 149 -12.46 -5.10 -8.77
CA LEU A 149 -11.74 -5.43 -10.01
C LEU A 149 -10.32 -5.94 -9.76
N VAL A 150 -9.67 -5.51 -8.68
CA VAL A 150 -8.34 -6.03 -8.28
C VAL A 150 -8.48 -7.40 -7.62
N PHE A 151 -9.54 -7.61 -6.83
CA PHE A 151 -9.82 -8.89 -6.18
C PHE A 151 -11.25 -9.35 -6.49
N PRO A 152 -11.48 -10.05 -7.62
CA PRO A 152 -12.79 -10.59 -7.97
C PRO A 152 -13.32 -11.55 -6.90
N ASN A 153 -14.61 -11.43 -6.59
CA ASN A 153 -15.29 -12.19 -5.53
C ASN A 153 -14.72 -11.92 -4.13
N ILE A 154 -14.27 -10.70 -3.87
CA ILE A 154 -13.81 -10.30 -2.54
C ILE A 154 -14.92 -10.50 -1.50
N GLY A 155 -14.58 -11.16 -0.39
CA GLY A 155 -15.51 -11.36 0.74
C GLY A 155 -15.68 -10.12 1.62
N MET A 156 -14.81 -9.12 1.47
CA MET A 156 -14.88 -7.86 2.19
C MET A 156 -15.95 -6.96 1.56
N PRO A 157 -16.92 -6.43 2.31
CA PRO A 157 -17.83 -5.38 1.82
C PRO A 157 -17.03 -4.12 1.50
N HIS A 158 -17.61 -3.14 0.81
CA HIS A 158 -16.92 -1.87 0.60
C HIS A 158 -16.96 -1.01 1.88
N PRO A 159 -15.86 -0.82 2.64
CA PRO A 159 -15.92 -0.12 3.93
C PRO A 159 -16.13 1.40 3.80
N LEU A 160 -15.86 1.98 2.62
CA LEU A 160 -15.92 3.42 2.37
C LEU A 160 -17.04 3.77 1.38
N TRP A 161 -18.06 2.92 1.25
CA TRP A 161 -19.10 3.06 0.23
C TRP A 161 -19.91 4.35 0.36
N GLU A 162 -20.16 4.83 1.59
CA GLU A 162 -20.85 6.10 1.81
C GLU A 162 -20.03 7.29 1.31
N LEU A 163 -18.69 7.18 1.35
CA LEU A 163 -17.79 8.22 0.88
C LEU A 163 -17.67 8.20 -0.66
N GLN A 164 -17.54 7.01 -1.25
CA GLN A 164 -17.38 6.83 -2.70
C GLN A 164 -18.70 7.02 -3.48
N GLY A 165 -19.80 6.54 -2.90
CA GLY A 165 -21.03 6.25 -3.61
C GLY A 165 -21.00 4.88 -4.29
N GLU A 166 -22.12 4.56 -4.93
CA GLU A 166 -22.28 3.37 -5.75
C GLU A 166 -21.86 3.66 -7.18
N ARG A 167 -21.23 2.68 -7.82
CA ARG A 167 -20.87 2.74 -9.24
C ARG A 167 -20.73 1.33 -9.81
N LYS A 168 -20.78 1.24 -11.13
CA LYS A 168 -20.54 0.01 -11.90
C LYS A 168 -19.44 0.24 -12.93
N PRO A 169 -18.58 -0.76 -13.19
CA PRO A 169 -17.51 -0.63 -14.18
C PRO A 169 -18.07 -0.68 -15.59
N ILE A 170 -17.63 0.23 -16.45
CA ILE A 170 -17.87 0.17 -17.89
C ILE A 170 -16.66 -0.52 -18.52
N MET A 171 -16.85 -1.76 -18.96
CA MET A 171 -15.79 -2.59 -19.56
C MET A 171 -15.89 -2.53 -21.09
N GLU A 172 -14.73 -2.48 -21.76
CA GLU A 172 -14.62 -2.56 -23.22
C GLU A 172 -13.69 -3.70 -23.59
N LYS A 173 -14.08 -4.48 -24.60
CA LYS A 173 -13.26 -5.56 -25.15
C LYS A 173 -12.21 -4.98 -26.08
N VAL A 174 -10.94 -5.16 -25.73
CA VAL A 174 -9.80 -4.74 -26.55
C VAL A 174 -9.00 -5.97 -26.95
N THR A 175 -8.60 -6.06 -28.22
CA THR A 175 -7.69 -7.12 -28.66
C THR A 175 -6.26 -6.80 -28.22
N SER A 176 -5.72 -7.58 -27.29
CA SER A 176 -4.34 -7.50 -26.83
C SER A 176 -3.65 -8.84 -27.09
N HIS A 177 -2.51 -8.81 -27.79
CA HIS A 177 -1.74 -10.02 -28.15
C HIS A 177 -2.56 -11.14 -28.83
N GLY A 178 -3.58 -10.78 -29.63
CA GLY A 178 -4.43 -11.73 -30.35
C GLY A 178 -5.58 -12.32 -29.53
N HIS A 179 -5.78 -11.86 -28.29
CA HIS A 179 -6.90 -12.26 -27.43
C HIS A 179 -7.76 -11.04 -27.07
N GLU A 180 -9.07 -11.23 -26.95
CA GLU A 180 -9.96 -10.22 -26.38
C GLU A 180 -9.74 -10.16 -24.86
N VAL A 181 -9.45 -8.97 -24.34
CA VAL A 181 -9.36 -8.68 -22.91
C VAL A 181 -10.35 -7.58 -22.56
N ASP A 182 -11.05 -7.75 -21.44
CA ASP A 182 -11.93 -6.71 -20.90
C ASP A 182 -11.08 -5.65 -20.19
N VAL A 183 -11.17 -4.40 -20.66
CA VAL A 183 -10.45 -3.25 -20.10
C VAL A 183 -11.44 -2.27 -19.52
N LEU A 184 -11.15 -1.75 -18.32
CA LEU A 184 -11.96 -0.71 -17.70
C LEU A 184 -11.84 0.59 -18.51
N LYS A 185 -12.95 1.04 -19.10
CA LYS A 185 -13.04 2.32 -19.81
C LYS A 185 -13.42 3.47 -18.88
N GLY A 186 -14.21 3.18 -17.85
CA GLY A 186 -14.70 4.17 -16.91
C GLY A 186 -15.71 3.61 -15.93
N TRP A 187 -16.40 4.51 -15.24
CA TRP A 187 -17.38 4.17 -14.21
C TRP A 187 -18.73 4.77 -14.57
N GLU A 188 -19.79 3.94 -14.49
CA GLU A 188 -21.16 4.40 -14.46
C GLU A 188 -21.52 4.72 -13.01
N GLN A 189 -21.80 6.00 -12.73
CA GLN A 189 -22.12 6.45 -11.38
C GLN A 189 -23.56 6.09 -11.03
N GLY A 190 -23.76 5.43 -9.89
CA GLY A 190 -25.06 5.18 -9.30
C GLY A 190 -25.39 6.25 -8.25
N LYS A 191 -25.79 5.82 -7.06
CA LYS A 191 -26.03 6.72 -5.92
C LYS A 191 -24.74 7.46 -5.54
N ALA A 192 -24.79 8.79 -5.51
CA ALA A 192 -23.65 9.61 -5.12
C ALA A 192 -23.24 9.37 -3.66
N GLY A 193 -21.93 9.40 -3.42
CA GLY A 193 -21.34 9.40 -2.08
C GLY A 193 -21.29 10.80 -1.47
N THR A 194 -20.74 10.89 -0.27
CA THR A 194 -20.56 12.17 0.44
C THR A 194 -19.34 12.96 -0.02
N LEU A 195 -18.39 12.32 -0.71
CA LEU A 195 -17.18 12.96 -1.24
C LEU A 195 -17.21 13.01 -2.77
N SER A 196 -16.53 14.01 -3.34
CA SER A 196 -16.17 13.95 -4.76
C SER A 196 -15.18 12.82 -5.01
N ALA A 197 -15.08 12.37 -6.27
CA ALA A 197 -14.12 11.32 -6.66
C ALA A 197 -12.67 11.72 -6.31
N ALA A 198 -12.30 12.99 -6.51
CA ALA A 198 -10.98 13.48 -6.17
C ALA A 198 -10.72 13.43 -4.66
N GLU A 199 -11.66 13.91 -3.82
CA GLU A 199 -11.53 13.85 -2.36
C GLU A 199 -11.48 12.42 -1.83
N TYR A 200 -12.28 11.52 -2.42
CA TYR A 200 -12.24 10.09 -2.11
C TYR A 200 -10.85 9.51 -2.40
N ASP A 201 -10.29 9.80 -3.58
CA ASP A 201 -8.96 9.34 -3.97
C ASP A 201 -7.86 9.89 -3.04
N GLN A 202 -7.98 11.15 -2.61
CA GLN A 202 -7.08 11.74 -1.62
C GLN A 202 -7.16 10.98 -0.28
N ASN A 203 -8.37 10.74 0.23
CA ASN A 203 -8.58 10.03 1.50
C ASN A 203 -8.08 8.59 1.44
N VAL A 204 -8.28 7.89 0.32
CA VAL A 204 -7.71 6.54 0.13
C VAL A 204 -6.19 6.60 0.08
N GLY A 205 -5.62 7.61 -0.58
CA GLY A 205 -4.17 7.85 -0.60
C GLY A 205 -3.59 8.06 0.80
N ASP A 206 -4.25 8.87 1.62
CA ASP A 206 -3.87 9.14 3.02
C ASP A 206 -3.99 7.89 3.90
N LEU A 207 -5.09 7.13 3.77
CA LEU A 207 -5.27 5.84 4.44
C LEU A 207 -4.15 4.86 4.07
N VAL A 208 -3.84 4.72 2.78
CA VAL A 208 -2.78 3.82 2.30
C VAL A 208 -1.41 4.29 2.77
N ALA A 209 -1.14 5.59 2.78
CA ALA A 209 0.10 6.14 3.32
C ALA A 209 0.25 5.82 4.81
N TYR A 210 -0.83 5.90 5.58
CA TYR A 210 -0.85 5.47 6.98
C TYR A 210 -0.60 3.96 7.13
N LEU A 211 -1.23 3.11 6.32
CA LEU A 211 -0.99 1.66 6.33
C LEU A 211 0.46 1.30 5.95
N GLN A 212 1.04 2.04 4.99
CA GLN A 212 2.44 1.89 4.61
C GLN A 212 3.38 2.30 5.74
N TRP A 213 3.14 3.47 6.33
CA TRP A 213 3.92 3.97 7.47
C TRP A 213 3.80 3.03 8.68
N MET A 214 2.61 2.55 9.01
CA MET A 214 2.38 1.62 10.12
C MET A 214 3.15 0.30 9.93
N GLY A 215 3.22 -0.23 8.70
CA GLY A 215 3.98 -1.44 8.40
C GLY A 215 5.50 -1.26 8.42
N GLU A 216 5.97 -0.01 8.33
CA GLU A 216 7.39 0.33 8.47
C GLU A 216 7.62 1.78 8.95
N PRO A 217 7.45 2.08 10.26
CA PRO A 217 7.50 3.46 10.75
C PRO A 217 8.86 4.15 10.54
N ALA A 218 9.92 3.36 10.42
CA ALA A 218 11.29 3.82 10.16
C ALA A 218 11.67 3.88 8.67
N GLN A 219 10.73 3.67 7.73
CA GLN A 219 11.02 3.57 6.29
C GLN A 219 11.81 4.77 5.76
N ASN A 220 11.37 5.98 6.08
CA ASN A 220 12.00 7.20 5.57
C ASN A 220 13.42 7.35 6.13
N THR A 221 13.63 7.01 7.41
CA THR A 221 14.95 6.98 8.04
C THR A 221 15.85 5.93 7.37
N ARG A 222 15.35 4.72 7.11
CA ARG A 222 16.08 3.64 6.43
C ARG A 222 16.53 4.08 5.03
N VAL A 223 15.63 4.66 4.24
CA VAL A 223 15.96 5.12 2.87
C VAL A 223 17.00 6.23 2.92
N ARG A 224 16.81 7.24 3.79
CA ARG A 224 17.77 8.34 3.96
C ARG A 224 19.17 7.85 4.35
N LEU A 225 19.26 6.94 5.31
CA LEU A 225 20.53 6.33 5.71
C LEU A 225 21.13 5.48 4.58
N GLY A 226 20.30 4.71 3.87
CA GLY A 226 20.72 3.88 2.75
C GLY A 226 21.41 4.69 1.65
N VAL A 227 20.89 5.87 1.30
CA VAL A 227 21.54 6.77 0.32
C VAL A 227 22.96 7.14 0.76
N TRP A 228 23.15 7.55 2.02
CA TRP A 228 24.47 7.90 2.54
C TRP A 228 25.44 6.70 2.59
N VAL A 229 24.94 5.52 2.98
CA VAL A 229 25.73 4.28 2.97
C VAL A 229 26.17 3.94 1.55
N MET A 230 25.27 4.03 0.56
CA MET A 230 25.61 3.74 -0.84
C MET A 230 26.64 4.71 -1.41
N LEU A 231 26.55 6.00 -1.07
CA LEU A 231 27.55 7.01 -1.46
C LEU A 231 28.92 6.72 -0.85
N PHE A 232 28.95 6.38 0.45
CA PHE A 232 30.19 6.00 1.13
C PHE A 232 30.82 4.76 0.50
N LEU A 233 30.04 3.70 0.25
CA LEU A 233 30.53 2.46 -0.36
C LEU A 233 31.05 2.71 -1.79
N ALA A 234 30.39 3.56 -2.58
CA ALA A 234 30.85 3.92 -3.91
C ALA A 234 32.22 4.61 -3.86
N LEU A 235 32.39 5.59 -2.96
CA LEU A 235 33.66 6.29 -2.76
C LEU A 235 34.74 5.33 -2.26
N PHE A 236 34.43 4.54 -1.23
CA PHE A 236 35.36 3.57 -0.65
C PHE A 236 35.79 2.53 -1.67
N THR A 237 34.90 2.10 -2.56
CA THR A 237 35.22 1.17 -3.66
C THR A 237 36.30 1.75 -4.58
N VAL A 238 36.25 3.06 -4.89
CA VAL A 238 37.30 3.71 -5.69
C VAL A 238 38.64 3.72 -4.95
N VAL A 239 38.63 4.02 -3.65
CA VAL A 239 39.85 4.01 -2.81
C VAL A 239 40.43 2.61 -2.71
N ALA A 240 39.61 1.61 -2.38
CA ALA A 240 40.01 0.21 -2.29
C ALA A 240 40.52 -0.33 -3.64
N TRP A 241 39.90 0.06 -4.76
CA TRP A 241 40.36 -0.31 -6.09
C TRP A 241 41.74 0.28 -6.42
N ARG A 242 41.98 1.54 -6.06
CA ARG A 242 43.31 2.18 -6.20
C ARG A 242 44.36 1.54 -5.30
N LEU A 243 43.99 1.22 -4.05
CA LEU A 243 44.87 0.52 -3.12
C LEU A 243 45.24 -0.87 -3.66
N ASN A 244 44.26 -1.62 -4.18
CA ASN A 244 44.50 -2.92 -4.80
C ASN A 244 45.42 -2.81 -6.03
N ALA A 245 45.21 -1.81 -6.88
CA ALA A 245 46.11 -1.57 -8.01
C ALA A 245 47.55 -1.26 -7.56
N SER A 246 47.72 -0.52 -6.47
CA SER A 246 49.04 -0.24 -5.90
C SER A 246 49.70 -1.47 -5.26
N PHE A 247 48.93 -2.32 -4.59
CA PHE A 247 49.46 -3.49 -3.88
C PHE A 247 49.91 -4.59 -4.85
N TRP A 248 49.18 -4.79 -5.94
CA TRP A 248 49.48 -5.83 -6.93
C TRP A 248 50.41 -5.38 -8.06
N LYS A 249 50.94 -4.16 -8.00
CA LYS A 249 51.77 -3.57 -9.07
C LYS A 249 53.04 -4.37 -9.37
N ASP A 250 53.59 -5.05 -8.37
CA ASP A 250 54.88 -5.76 -8.46
C ASP A 250 54.72 -7.28 -8.66
N VAL A 251 53.48 -7.78 -8.63
CA VAL A 251 53.15 -9.20 -8.80
C VAL A 251 52.55 -9.47 -10.18
N LYS A 252 51.95 -8.45 -10.81
CA LYS A 252 51.18 -8.56 -12.04
C LYS A 252 51.69 -7.66 -13.15
#